data_AF-A0A7S0J6M3-F1
#
_entry.id   AF-A0A7S0J6M3-F1
#
_cell.length_a   1.000
_cell.length_b   1.000
_cell.length_c   1.000
_cell.angle_alpha   90.00
_cell.angle_beta   90.00
_cell.angle_gamma   90.00
#
_symmetry.space_group_name_H-M   'P 1'
#
loop_
_entity.id
_entity.type
_entity.pdbx_description
1 polymer ?
#
loop_
_entity_poly.entity_id
_entity_poly.type
_entity_poly.pdbx_seq_one_letter_code
_entity_poly.pdbx_strand_id
1 'polypeptide(L)'
;GGKRIFHAAMVNTPPGVHDVYDESALLTPLARLICQHLDVPRWVFKLDDETGGRGCAHFDTASLACFEGLLRQHDAAPDDWEDEQLQARLQAVLYEELA
;
A
#
# COMPACT_ATOMS: atom_id res chain seq x y z
N GLY A 1 -14.05 2.28 10.37
CA GLY A 1 -13.08 3.34 10.75
C GLY A 1 -13.47 4.71 10.20
N GLY A 2 -12.85 5.80 10.68
CA GLY A 2 -13.22 7.20 10.33
C GLY A 2 -12.90 7.68 8.91
N LYS A 3 -12.23 6.87 8.06
CA LYS A 3 -11.81 7.25 6.70
C LYS A 3 -12.95 7.78 5.84
N ARG A 4 -14.14 7.15 5.90
CA ARG A 4 -15.33 7.56 5.14
C ARG A 4 -15.79 8.98 5.49
N ILE A 5 -15.68 9.35 6.76
CA ILE A 5 -16.08 10.67 7.27
C ILE A 5 -15.09 11.73 6.76
N PHE A 6 -13.78 11.45 6.83
CA PHE A 6 -12.76 12.38 6.32
C PHE A 6 -12.86 12.57 4.80
N HIS A 7 -13.11 11.49 4.06
CA HIS A 7 -13.35 11.57 2.63
C HIS A 7 -14.60 12.42 2.31
N ALA A 8 -15.72 12.18 3.01
CA ALA A 8 -16.94 12.98 2.84
C ALA A 8 -16.75 14.46 3.21
N ALA A 9 -15.88 14.74 4.17
CA ALA A 9 -15.51 16.09 4.58
C ALA A 9 -14.46 16.75 3.66
N MET A 10 -14.02 16.07 2.59
CA MET A 10 -12.94 16.51 1.69
C MET A 10 -11.65 16.88 2.43
N VAL A 11 -11.37 16.17 3.52
CA VAL A 11 -10.12 16.32 4.27
C VAL A 11 -9.08 15.44 3.60
N ASN A 12 -7.87 15.99 3.38
CA ASN A 12 -6.75 15.19 2.90
C ASN A 12 -6.45 14.06 3.87
N THR A 13 -6.50 12.83 3.38
CA THR A 13 -6.14 11.63 4.13
C THR A 13 -4.91 10.96 3.52
N PRO A 14 -4.07 10.31 4.33
CA PRO A 14 -3.02 9.44 3.81
C PRO A 14 -3.59 8.38 2.85
N PRO A 15 -2.79 7.91 1.86
CA PRO A 15 -3.21 6.86 0.96
C PRO A 15 -3.57 5.59 1.73
N GLY A 16 -4.51 4.83 1.18
CA GLY A 16 -4.84 3.51 1.68
C GLY A 16 -6.29 3.11 1.47
N VAL A 17 -6.61 1.86 1.79
CA VAL A 17 -7.95 1.30 1.62
C VAL A 17 -8.75 1.26 2.93
N HIS A 18 -10.03 0.90 2.80
CA HIS A 18 -11.02 0.64 3.84
C HIS A 18 -11.89 -0.52 3.36
N ASP A 19 -12.79 -1.03 4.22
CA ASP A 19 -13.69 -2.14 3.90
C ASP A 19 -12.92 -3.41 3.47
N VAL A 20 -11.87 -3.73 4.24
CA VAL A 20 -11.01 -4.92 4.06
C VAL A 20 -11.51 -6.03 4.97
N TYR A 21 -11.96 -7.14 4.39
CA TYR A 21 -12.61 -8.24 5.12
C TYR A 21 -11.88 -9.58 5.04
N ASP A 22 -10.96 -9.71 4.08
CA ASP A 22 -10.19 -10.92 3.83
C ASP A 22 -8.77 -10.59 3.36
N GLU A 23 -7.95 -11.63 3.23
CA GLU A 23 -6.55 -11.53 2.84
C GLU A 23 -6.39 -10.97 1.41
N SER A 24 -7.22 -11.39 0.46
CA SER A 24 -7.15 -10.90 -0.91
C SER A 24 -7.46 -9.39 -0.98
N ALA A 25 -8.48 -8.95 -0.22
CA ALA A 25 -8.85 -7.56 -0.04
C ALA A 25 -7.78 -6.73 0.70
N LEU A 26 -6.81 -7.37 1.36
CA LEU A 26 -5.65 -6.72 1.97
C LEU A 26 -4.45 -6.67 1.02
N LEU A 27 -4.03 -7.83 0.52
CA LEU A 27 -2.78 -8.00 -0.23
C LEU A 27 -2.85 -7.32 -1.60
N THR A 28 -3.95 -7.48 -2.34
CA THR A 28 -4.08 -6.88 -3.68
C THR A 28 -4.01 -5.35 -3.63
N PRO A 29 -4.76 -4.65 -2.75
CA PRO A 29 -4.64 -3.20 -2.67
C PRO A 29 -3.34 -2.74 -2.04
N LEU A 30 -2.75 -3.49 -1.09
CA LEU A 30 -1.45 -3.15 -0.50
C LEU A 30 -0.34 -3.18 -1.56
N ALA A 31 -0.27 -4.22 -2.39
CA ALA A 31 0.68 -4.30 -3.49
C ALA A 31 0.55 -3.10 -4.44
N ARG A 32 -0.68 -2.76 -4.84
CA ARG A 32 -0.96 -1.58 -5.67
C ARG A 32 -0.51 -0.27 -5.01
N LEU A 33 -0.84 -0.11 -3.73
CA LEU A 33 -0.51 1.09 -2.96
C LEU A 33 1.00 1.29 -2.82
N ILE A 34 1.77 0.22 -2.61
CA ILE A 34 3.23 0.27 -2.55
C ILE A 34 3.80 0.72 -3.91
N CYS A 35 3.31 0.17 -5.03
CA CYS A 35 3.73 0.62 -6.37
C CYS A 35 3.46 2.11 -6.62
N GLN A 36 2.30 2.60 -6.19
CA GLN A 36 1.84 3.97 -6.43
C GLN A 36 2.48 4.99 -5.48
N HIS A 37 2.95 4.54 -4.32
CA HIS A 37 3.46 5.38 -3.25
C HIS A 37 4.76 4.80 -2.69
N LEU A 38 5.79 4.67 -3.54
CA LEU A 38 7.12 4.18 -3.15
C LEU A 38 7.79 5.05 -2.06
N ASP A 39 7.37 6.31 -1.96
CA ASP A 39 7.81 7.26 -0.93
C ASP A 39 7.24 6.96 0.47
N VAL A 40 6.27 6.06 0.59
CA VAL A 40 5.68 5.62 1.86
C VAL A 40 6.42 4.39 2.37
N PRO A 41 7.30 4.54 3.39
CA PRO A 41 8.14 3.43 3.87
C PRO A 41 7.38 2.46 4.80
N ARG A 42 6.25 2.90 5.36
CA ARG A 42 5.52 2.17 6.41
C ARG A 42 4.01 2.26 6.22
N TRP A 43 3.37 1.11 6.15
CA TRP A 43 1.92 0.94 6.06
C TRP A 43 1.35 0.57 7.44
N VAL A 44 0.19 1.12 7.78
CA VAL A 44 -0.48 0.86 9.07
C VAL A 44 -1.80 0.14 8.82
N PHE A 45 -1.97 -1.00 9.48
CA PHE A 45 -3.22 -1.74 9.52
C PHE A 45 -3.98 -1.39 10.79
N LYS A 46 -5.31 -1.23 10.66
CA LYS A 46 -6.18 -0.89 11.78
C LYS A 46 -7.42 -1.77 11.76
N LEU A 47 -7.64 -2.48 12.86
CA LEU A 47 -8.91 -3.13 13.15
C LEU A 47 -9.92 -2.09 13.64
N ASP A 48 -11.15 -2.19 13.16
CA ASP A 48 -12.21 -1.19 13.37
C ASP A 48 -12.85 -1.27 14.76
N ASP A 49 -12.83 -2.45 15.38
CA ASP A 49 -13.47 -2.76 16.67
C ASP A 49 -12.52 -2.64 17.87
N GLU A 50 -11.25 -2.30 17.64
CA GLU A 50 -10.25 -2.16 18.69
C GLU A 50 -10.03 -0.71 19.15
N THR A 51 -9.62 -0.57 20.40
CA THR A 51 -9.38 0.73 21.04
C THR A 51 -8.04 0.77 21.76
N GLY A 52 -7.53 1.97 22.04
CA GLY A 52 -6.27 2.15 22.75
C GLY A 52 -5.05 1.58 22.02
N GLY A 53 -5.10 1.48 20.68
CA GLY A 53 -4.00 1.02 19.84
C GLY A 53 -3.88 -0.50 19.68
N ARG A 54 -4.70 -1.31 20.35
CA ARG A 54 -4.60 -2.78 20.33
C ARG A 54 -4.85 -3.43 18.96
N GLY A 55 -5.55 -2.75 18.06
CA GLY A 55 -5.81 -3.20 16.69
C GLY A 55 -4.90 -2.57 15.65
N CYS A 56 -3.77 -1.98 16.04
CA CYS A 56 -2.84 -1.34 15.11
C CYS A 56 -1.62 -2.23 14.88
N ALA A 57 -1.34 -2.56 13.62
CA ALA A 57 -0.09 -3.18 13.18
C ALA A 57 0.56 -2.30 12.11
N HIS A 58 1.85 -2.51 11.85
CA HIS A 58 2.54 -1.85 10.76
C HIS A 58 3.41 -2.81 9.96
N PHE A 59 3.70 -2.42 8.73
CA PHE A 59 4.54 -3.14 7.79
C PHE A 59 5.49 -2.15 7.12
N ASP A 60 6.78 -2.47 7.14
CA ASP A 60 7.83 -1.67 6.53
C ASP A 60 8.13 -2.20 5.13
N THR A 61 8.02 -1.38 4.09
CA THR A 61 8.26 -1.83 2.71
C THR A 61 9.69 -2.30 2.49
N ALA A 62 10.64 -1.77 3.26
CA ALA A 62 12.03 -2.20 3.25
C ALA A 62 12.24 -3.65 3.70
N SER A 63 11.24 -4.32 4.31
CA SER A 63 11.33 -5.76 4.61
C SER A 63 11.13 -6.64 3.38
N LEU A 64 10.61 -6.10 2.28
CA LEU A 64 10.47 -6.80 1.00
C LEU A 64 11.83 -6.84 0.28
N ALA A 65 12.29 -8.04 -0.05
CA ALA A 65 13.45 -8.30 -0.88
C ALA A 65 13.36 -7.62 -2.25
N CYS A 66 12.18 -7.51 -2.88
CA CYS A 66 12.08 -6.82 -4.18
C CYS A 66 12.16 -5.29 -4.07
N PHE A 67 11.96 -4.70 -2.89
CA PHE A 67 11.72 -3.26 -2.75
C PHE A 67 12.92 -2.41 -3.17
N GLU A 68 14.13 -2.81 -2.85
CA GLU A 68 15.33 -2.10 -3.30
C GLU A 68 15.47 -2.14 -4.83
N GLY A 69 15.01 -3.23 -5.48
CA GLY A 69 14.92 -3.35 -6.93
C GLY A 69 13.92 -2.37 -7.54
N LEU A 70 12.73 -2.30 -6.94
CA LEU A 70 11.67 -1.38 -7.35
C LEU A 70 12.12 0.08 -7.27
N LEU A 71 12.74 0.47 -6.14
CA LEU A 71 13.22 1.83 -5.94
C LEU A 71 14.27 2.23 -6.99
N ARG A 72 15.25 1.36 -7.26
CA ARG A 72 16.25 1.60 -8.31
C ARG A 72 15.62 1.73 -9.70
N GLN A 73 14.60 0.93 -10.00
CA GLN A 73 13.91 0.99 -11.29
C GLN A 73 13.12 2.29 -11.44
N HIS A 74 12.40 2.70 -10.39
CA HIS A 74 11.69 3.99 -10.35
C HIS A 74 12.65 5.17 -10.54
N ASP A 75 13.77 5.18 -9.82
CA ASP A 75 14.73 6.29 -9.87
C ASP A 75 15.48 6.38 -11.21
N ALA A 76 15.60 5.25 -11.93
CA ALA A 76 16.24 5.21 -13.24
C ALA A 76 15.35 5.74 -14.38
N ALA A 77 14.03 5.56 -14.27
CA ALA A 77 13.06 5.94 -15.30
C ALA A 77 11.72 6.36 -14.66
N PRO A 78 11.66 7.52 -13.98
CA PRO A 78 10.46 7.96 -13.28
C PRO A 78 9.28 8.23 -14.22
N ASP A 79 9.57 8.72 -15.44
CA ASP A 79 8.53 9.03 -16.44
C ASP A 79 7.80 7.78 -16.95
N ASP A 80 8.48 6.63 -16.96
CA ASP A 80 7.90 5.36 -17.39
C ASP A 80 7.11 4.67 -16.27
N TRP A 81 7.17 5.19 -15.04
CA TRP A 81 6.57 4.53 -13.88
C TRP A 81 5.05 4.46 -13.95
N GLU A 82 4.41 5.40 -14.66
CA GLU A 82 2.95 5.42 -14.84
C GLU A 82 2.44 4.45 -15.92
N ASP A 83 3.33 3.73 -16.63
CA ASP A 83 2.96 2.74 -17.64
C ASP A 83 2.11 1.61 -17.02
N GLU A 84 0.93 1.36 -17.61
CA GLU A 84 -0.05 0.40 -17.06
C GLU A 84 0.49 -1.03 -17.05
N GLN A 85 1.22 -1.45 -18.09
CA GLN A 85 1.80 -2.77 -18.20
C GLN A 85 2.91 -2.97 -17.16
N LEU A 86 3.74 -1.96 -16.95
CA LEU A 86 4.74 -1.94 -15.90
C LEU A 86 4.06 -2.06 -14.52
N GLN A 87 3.10 -1.19 -14.22
CA GLN A 87 2.38 -1.18 -12.95
C GLN A 87 1.73 -2.54 -12.65
N ALA A 88 1.06 -3.15 -13.62
CA ALA A 88 0.45 -4.48 -13.47
C ALA A 88 1.49 -5.56 -13.17
N ARG A 89 2.65 -5.54 -13.84
CA ARG A 89 3.74 -6.48 -13.60
C ARG A 89 4.33 -6.32 -12.20
N LEU A 90 4.60 -5.08 -11.78
CA LEU A 90 5.19 -4.80 -10.47
C LEU A 90 4.21 -5.15 -9.34
N GLN A 91 2.92 -4.87 -9.52
CA GLN A 91 1.88 -5.25 -8.58
C GLN A 91 1.81 -6.78 -8.41
N ALA A 92 1.96 -7.55 -9.49
CA ALA A 92 1.99 -9.02 -9.40
C ALA A 92 3.21 -9.52 -8.61
N VAL A 93 4.40 -8.95 -8.85
CA VAL A 93 5.62 -9.28 -8.09
C VAL A 93 5.44 -8.97 -6.60
N LEU A 94 4.91 -7.80 -6.27
CA LEU A 94 4.64 -7.43 -4.87
C LEU A 94 3.58 -8.32 -4.23
N TYR A 95 2.54 -8.69 -4.95
CA TYR A 95 1.50 -9.58 -4.42
C TYR A 95 2.06 -10.95 -4.05
N GLU A 96 2.87 -11.55 -4.93
CA GLU A 96 3.51 -12.85 -4.67
C GLU A 96 4.49 -12.81 -3.50
N GLU A 97 5.13 -11.66 -3.23
CA GLU A 97 6.03 -11.53 -2.09
C GLU A 97 5.30 -11.23 -0.77
N LEU A 98 4.13 -10.60 -0.85
CA LEU A 98 3.30 -10.29 0.31
C LEU A 98 2.45 -11.49 0.80
N ALA A 99 2.20 -12.47 -0.06
CA ALA A 99 1.43 -13.70 0.22
C ALA A 99 2.30 -14.79 0.87
#